data_AF-A0A965VCI9-F1
#
_entry.id   AF-A0A965VCI9-F1
#
_cell.length_a   1.000
_cell.length_b   1.000
_cell.length_c   1.000
_cell.angle_alpha   90.00
_cell.angle_beta   90.00
_cell.angle_gamma   90.00
#
_symmetry.space_group_name_H-M   'P 1'
#
loop_
_entity.id
_entity.type
_entity.pdbx_description
1 polymer ?
#
loop_
_entity_poly.entity_id
_entity_poly.type
_entity_poly.pdbx_seq_one_letter_code
_entity_poly.pdbx_strand_id
1 'polypeptide(L)'
;MPRFVLLEHTGAPDDPTGRHFDLLLEQSGACRTWRLYDVPRTGAAPVAALELPAHRLEWLDRLEGAVSGGRGHARRVDAGSYETLSADAT
;
A
#
# COMPACT_ATOMS: atom_id res chain seq x y z
N MET A 1 -7.06 -15.94 -6.05
CA MET A 1 -6.08 -15.65 -4.98
C MET A 1 -6.17 -14.18 -4.66
N PRO A 2 -6.08 -13.78 -3.38
CA PRO A 2 -6.14 -12.36 -3.02
C PRO A 2 -4.95 -11.62 -3.62
N ARG A 3 -5.18 -10.39 -4.07
CA ARG A 3 -4.19 -9.54 -4.75
C ARG A 3 -3.49 -8.61 -3.78
N PHE A 4 -2.25 -8.25 -4.11
CA PHE A 4 -1.57 -7.11 -3.51
C PHE A 4 -1.20 -6.08 -4.57
N VAL A 5 -1.09 -4.82 -4.15
CA VAL A 5 -0.36 -3.79 -4.90
C VAL A 5 0.56 -3.01 -3.97
N LEU A 6 1.69 -2.58 -4.52
CA LEU A 6 2.57 -1.61 -3.91
C LEU A 6 2.50 -0.32 -4.71
N LEU A 7 2.10 0.76 -4.06
CA LEU A 7 1.96 2.08 -4.67
C LEU A 7 3.08 2.98 -4.16
N GLU A 8 3.76 3.70 -5.05
CA GLU A 8 4.55 4.88 -4.70
C GLU A 8 3.59 6.07 -4.60
N HIS A 9 3.58 6.74 -3.46
CA HIS A 9 2.69 7.85 -3.17
C HIS A 9 3.51 9.12 -2.97
N THR A 10 3.22 10.15 -3.76
CA THR A 10 3.94 11.43 -3.76
C THR A 10 3.00 12.60 -3.50
N GLY A 11 3.51 13.65 -2.86
CA GLY A 11 2.75 14.89 -2.63
C GLY A 11 1.63 14.77 -1.58
N ALA A 12 1.73 13.79 -0.68
CA ALA A 12 0.83 13.68 0.46
C ALA A 12 1.12 14.82 1.46
N PRO A 13 0.10 15.61 1.89
CA PRO A 13 0.31 16.77 2.77
C PRO A 13 0.90 16.43 4.14
N ASP A 14 0.69 15.20 4.61
CA ASP A 14 1.16 14.68 5.89
C ASP A 14 2.50 13.94 5.79
N ASP A 15 3.11 13.91 4.62
CA ASP A 15 4.41 13.28 4.39
C ASP A 15 5.50 14.35 4.13
N PRO A 16 6.28 14.73 5.15
CA PRO A 16 7.33 15.73 5.01
C PRO A 16 8.48 15.29 4.10
N THR A 17 8.60 13.98 3.82
CA THR A 17 9.61 13.45 2.91
C THR A 17 9.20 13.58 1.44
N GLY A 18 7.91 13.83 1.20
CA GLY A 18 7.31 14.00 -0.11
C GLY A 18 7.08 12.69 -0.89
N ARG A 19 7.51 11.54 -0.35
CA ARG A 19 7.32 10.22 -0.96
C ARG A 19 7.35 9.10 0.09
N HIS A 20 6.35 8.23 0.02
CA HIS A 20 6.31 6.94 0.71
C HIS A 20 5.73 5.86 -0.20
N PHE A 21 5.58 4.64 0.34
CA PHE A 21 4.92 3.55 -0.35
C PHE A 21 3.68 3.07 0.41
N ASP A 22 2.62 2.71 -0.28
CA ASP A 22 1.44 2.10 0.32
C ASP A 22 1.32 0.65 -0.15
N LEU A 23 1.35 -0.30 0.80
CA LEU A 23 1.06 -1.71 0.54
C LEU A 23 -0.43 -1.96 0.79
N LEU A 24 -1.13 -2.42 -0.24
CA LEU A 24 -2.55 -2.78 -0.18
C LEU A 24 -2.69 -4.29 -0.36
N LEU A 25 -3.38 -4.94 0.57
CA LEU A 25 -3.73 -6.37 0.53
C LEU A 25 -5.25 -6.54 0.41
N GLU A 26 -5.71 -7.21 -0.64
CA GLU A 26 -7.12 -7.51 -0.86
C GLU A 26 -7.66 -8.44 0.24
N GLN A 27 -8.49 -7.91 1.13
CA GLN A 27 -9.07 -8.65 2.25
C GLN A 27 -10.50 -8.19 2.54
N SER A 28 -11.43 -9.15 2.63
CA SER A 28 -12.81 -8.92 3.09
C SER A 28 -13.57 -7.80 2.35
N GLY A 29 -13.38 -7.67 1.04
CA GLY A 29 -14.07 -6.66 0.22
C GLY A 29 -13.44 -5.26 0.25
N ALA A 30 -12.27 -5.10 0.87
CA ALA A 30 -11.49 -3.87 0.87
C ALA A 30 -9.98 -4.19 0.75
N CYS A 31 -9.15 -3.17 0.82
CA CYS A 31 -7.69 -3.32 0.90
C CYS A 31 -7.22 -2.99 2.31
N ARG A 32 -6.72 -3.98 3.06
CA ARG A 32 -5.97 -3.69 4.29
C ARG A 32 -4.66 -3.03 3.89
N THR A 33 -4.34 -1.89 4.51
CA THR A 33 -3.33 -0.97 3.95
C THR A 33 -2.31 -0.55 5.00
N TRP A 34 -1.05 -0.46 4.58
CA TRP A 34 0.03 0.11 5.37
C TRP A 34 0.85 1.11 4.56
N ARG A 35 1.18 2.25 5.18
CA ARG A 35 2.25 3.13 4.70
C ARG A 35 3.60 2.55 5.11
N LEU A 36 4.51 2.45 4.16
CA LEU A 36 5.90 2.01 4.31
C LEU A 36 6.84 3.18 3.98
N TYR A 37 7.88 3.35 4.81
CA TYR A 37 8.88 4.40 4.58
C TYR A 37 9.88 4.08 3.47
N ASP A 38 9.98 2.80 3.07
CA ASP A 38 10.78 2.33 1.93
C ASP A 38 10.19 1.00 1.39
N VAL A 39 10.71 0.50 0.27
CA VAL A 39 10.35 -0.84 -0.24
C VAL A 39 11.15 -1.90 0.52
N PRO A 40 10.49 -2.87 1.19
CA PRO A 40 11.19 -3.94 1.89
C PRO A 40 11.96 -4.83 0.90
N ARG A 41 13.18 -5.24 1.27
CA ARG A 41 14.06 -6.08 0.45
C ARG A 41 14.50 -7.32 1.22
N THR A 42 14.59 -8.44 0.53
CA THR A 42 15.09 -9.69 1.10
C THR A 42 16.51 -9.49 1.66
N GLY A 43 16.72 -9.88 2.92
CA GLY A 43 18.01 -9.77 3.60
C GLY A 43 18.39 -8.35 4.08
N ALA A 44 17.53 -7.35 3.87
CA ALA A 44 17.72 -6.00 4.40
C ALA A 44 17.08 -5.83 5.79
N ALA A 45 17.36 -4.68 6.41
CA ALA A 45 16.71 -4.29 7.66
C ALA A 45 15.18 -4.16 7.49
N PRO A 46 14.39 -4.41 8.55
CA PRO A 46 12.96 -4.18 8.51
C PRO A 46 12.61 -2.73 8.17
N VAL A 47 11.55 -2.56 7.37
CA VAL A 47 10.97 -1.25 7.09
C VAL A 47 9.84 -0.98 8.07
N ALA A 48 9.80 0.22 8.64
CA ALA A 48 8.69 0.64 9.48
C ALA A 48 7.38 0.73 8.65
N ALA A 49 6.30 0.17 9.20
CA ALA A 49 4.99 0.15 8.59
C ALA A 49 3.96 0.78 9.53
N LEU A 50 3.13 1.68 9.01
CA LEU A 50 2.01 2.29 9.73
C LEU A 50 0.70 1.80 9.11
N GLU A 51 -0.14 1.14 9.90
CA GLU A 51 -1.47 0.73 9.43
C GLU A 51 -2.35 1.94 9.15
N LEU A 52 -3.04 1.90 8.01
CA LEU A 52 -3.95 2.94 7.53
C LEU A 52 -5.37 2.39 7.43
N PRO A 53 -6.39 3.28 7.36
CA PRO A 53 -7.75 2.86 7.04
C PRO A 53 -7.80 2.04 5.76
N ALA A 54 -8.74 1.09 5.70
CA ALA A 54 -8.90 0.23 4.54
C ALA A 54 -9.19 1.04 3.26
N HIS A 55 -8.50 0.71 2.18
CA HIS A 55 -8.65 1.36 0.88
C HIS A 55 -9.66 0.63 0.00
N ARG A 56 -10.16 1.34 -1.01
CA ARG A 56 -11.09 0.78 -2.00
C ARG A 56 -10.37 -0.21 -2.92
N LEU A 57 -11.05 -1.31 -3.27
CA LEU A 57 -10.54 -2.35 -4.18
C LEU A 57 -10.10 -1.82 -5.55
N GLU A 58 -10.66 -0.71 -6.03
CA GLU A 58 -10.30 -0.12 -7.33
C GLU A 58 -8.80 0.21 -7.46
N TRP A 59 -8.09 0.43 -6.35
CA TRP A 59 -6.66 0.70 -6.38
C TRP A 59 -5.81 -0.51 -6.78
N LEU A 60 -6.37 -1.72 -6.68
CA LEU A 60 -5.70 -2.95 -7.14
C LEU A 60 -5.51 -2.94 -8.66
N ASP A 61 -6.41 -2.28 -9.40
CA ASP A 61 -6.43 -2.29 -10.86
C ASP A 61 -5.78 -1.05 -11.48
N ARG A 62 -5.62 0.04 -10.71
CA ARG A 62 -5.04 1.29 -11.19
C ARG A 62 -3.54 1.18 -11.43
N LEU A 63 -3.09 1.72 -12.57
CA LEU A 63 -1.67 1.97 -12.81
C LEU A 63 -1.18 3.21 -12.05
N GLU A 64 -2.00 4.26 -12.04
CA GLU A 64 -1.74 5.48 -11.30
C GLU A 64 -3.02 6.31 -11.13
N GLY A 65 -2.95 7.37 -10.33
CA GLY A 65 -4.00 8.37 -10.26
C GLY A 65 -3.88 9.33 -9.08
N ALA A 66 -4.64 10.41 -9.15
CA ALA A 66 -4.74 11.37 -8.06
C ALA A 66 -5.43 10.75 -6.84
N VAL A 67 -4.88 11.02 -5.65
CA VAL A 67 -5.48 10.63 -4.38
C VAL A 67 -6.51 11.68 -3.98
N SER A 68 -7.69 11.22 -3.56
CA SER A 68 -8.84 12.08 -3.29
C SER A 68 -8.53 13.17 -2.26
N GLY A 69 -9.17 14.33 -2.41
CA GLY A 69 -8.99 15.45 -1.47
C GLY A 69 -7.68 16.21 -1.65
N GLY A 70 -7.05 16.12 -2.83
CA GLY A 70 -5.78 16.82 -3.11
C GLY A 70 -4.60 16.25 -2.31
N ARG A 71 -4.66 14.96 -1.96
CA ARG A 71 -3.67 14.30 -1.11
C ARG A 71 -2.49 13.71 -1.88
N GLY A 72 -2.21 14.22 -3.07
CA GLY A 72 -1.09 13.76 -3.90
C GLY A 72 -1.50 12.79 -5.00
N HIS A 73 -0.52 12.00 -5.46
CA HIS A 73 -0.64 11.07 -6.58
C HIS A 73 0.01 9.73 -6.22
N ALA A 74 -0.68 8.64 -6.55
CA ALA A 74 -0.20 7.29 -6.32
C ALA A 74 0.07 6.59 -7.67
N ARG A 75 1.18 5.88 -7.77
CA ARG A 75 1.61 5.11 -8.95
C ARG A 75 1.97 3.70 -8.54
N ARG A 76 1.46 2.70 -9.24
CA ARG A 76 1.77 1.29 -8.99
C ARG A 76 3.22 0.99 -9.38
N VAL A 77 3.97 0.43 -8.44
CA VAL A 77 5.36 0.00 -8.65
C VAL A 77 5.52 -1.52 -8.62
N ASP A 78 4.60 -2.23 -7.95
CA ASP A 78 4.53 -3.69 -7.99
C ASP A 78 3.10 -4.19 -7.75
N ALA A 79 2.82 -5.41 -8.19
CA ALA A 79 1.52 -6.07 -8.02
C ALA A 79 1.61 -7.57 -8.20
N GLY A 80 0.70 -8.29 -7.56
CA GLY A 80 0.59 -9.73 -7.75
C GLY A 80 -0.48 -10.37 -6.89
N SER A 81 -0.38 -11.68 -6.73
CA SER A 81 -1.18 -12.46 -5.78
C SER A 81 -0.36 -12.80 -4.54
N TYR A 82 -1.02 -12.98 -3.41
CA TYR A 82 -0.40 -13.48 -2.20
C TYR A 82 -1.19 -14.65 -1.61
N GLU A 83 -0.55 -15.35 -0.68
CA GLU A 83 -1.15 -16.41 0.13
C GLU A 83 -0.94 -16.08 1.61
N THR A 84 -2.00 -16.25 2.41
CA THR A 84 -1.90 -16.10 3.86
C THR A 84 -1.41 -17.41 4.46
N LEU A 85 -0.16 -17.43 4.93
CA LEU A 85 0.42 -18.60 5.62
C LEU A 85 0.02 -18.65 7.10
N SER A 86 -0.16 -17.48 7.73
CA SER A 86 -0.61 -17.31 9.11
C SER A 86 -1.26 -15.94 9.28
N ALA A 87 -2.22 -15.84 10.19
CA ALA A 87 -2.81 -14.59 10.64
C ALA A 87 -3.11 -14.70 12.14
N ASP A 88 -2.98 -13.60 12.88
CA ASP A 88 -3.41 -13.56 14.27
C ASP A 88 -4.93 -13.78 14.35
N ALA A 89 -5.37 -14.51 15.37
CA ALA A 89 -6.80 -14.66 15.63
C ALA A 89 -7.37 -13.28 16.02
N THR A 90 -8.32 -12.79 15.21
CA THR A 90 -9.13 -11.60 15.52
C THR A 90 -9.99 -11.79 16.77
#